data_AF-M5TZI2-F1
#
_entry.id   AF-M5TZI2-F1
#
_cell.length_a   1.000
_cell.length_b   1.000
_cell.length_c   1.000
_cell.angle_alpha   90.00
_cell.angle_beta   90.00
_cell.angle_gamma   90.00
#
_symmetry.space_group_name_H-M   'P 1'
#
loop_
_entity.id
_entity.type
_entity.pdbx_description
1 polymer ?
#
loop_
_entity_poly.entity_id
_entity_poly.type
_entity_poly.pdbx_seq_one_letter_code
_entity_poly.pdbx_strand_id
1 'polypeptide(L)'
;MAKCDQGYLCEVCGDEVTSIVESDLYLRYVLGQLDAEKLHLSPERHLRCNPVLSQYIDDERFDPVTVDSDFDKRVLDATFVSQQTERVSRAYRRLWQIAQSETPISLLEYPIDS
;
A
#
# COMPACT_ATOMS: atom_id res chain seq x y z
N MET A 1 -10.80 -25.84 13.70
CA MET A 1 -10.67 -24.40 14.05
C MET A 1 -10.45 -23.67 12.75
N ALA A 2 -11.38 -22.77 12.40
CA ALA A 2 -11.47 -22.17 11.09
C ALA A 2 -10.45 -21.03 10.94
N LYS A 3 -9.93 -20.86 9.71
CA LYS A 3 -9.00 -19.82 9.24
C LYS A 3 -9.54 -18.37 9.37
N CYS A 4 -10.62 -18.15 10.13
CA CYS A 4 -11.39 -16.92 10.08
C CYS A 4 -11.02 -15.88 11.16
N ASP A 5 -10.14 -16.21 12.12
CA ASP A 5 -9.89 -15.36 13.30
C ASP A 5 -8.46 -14.79 13.39
N GLN A 6 -7.62 -14.96 12.37
CA GLN A 6 -6.35 -14.21 12.29
C GLN A 6 -6.54 -13.14 11.23
N GLY A 7 -6.24 -11.88 11.55
CA GLY A 7 -6.14 -10.83 10.54
C GLY A 7 -5.20 -11.27 9.42
N TYR A 8 -5.25 -10.59 8.27
CA TYR A 8 -4.30 -10.90 7.19
C TYR A 8 -2.87 -10.71 7.72
N LEU A 9 -2.16 -11.82 7.93
CA LEU A 9 -0.80 -11.80 8.47
C LEU A 9 0.16 -11.30 7.40
N CYS A 10 1.03 -10.38 7.78
CA CYS A 10 2.12 -9.96 6.91
C CYS A 10 3.07 -11.13 6.66
N GLU A 11 3.29 -11.49 5.40
CA GLU A 11 4.21 -12.58 5.05
C GLU A 11 5.70 -12.29 5.35
N VAL A 12 6.03 -11.03 5.70
CA VAL A 12 7.41 -10.59 5.96
C VAL A 12 7.72 -10.59 7.45
N CYS A 13 6.93 -9.89 8.28
CA CYS A 13 7.19 -9.82 9.73
C CYS A 13 6.36 -10.83 10.54
N GLY A 14 5.29 -11.38 9.98
CA GLY A 14 4.39 -12.32 10.67
C GLY A 14 3.32 -11.66 11.54
N ASP A 15 3.34 -10.33 11.70
CA ASP A 15 2.33 -9.59 12.47
C ASP A 15 1.06 -9.34 11.65
N GLU A 16 -0.05 -9.05 12.33
CA GLU A 16 -1.32 -8.72 11.68
C GLU A 16 -1.26 -7.37 10.97
N VAL A 17 -1.81 -7.30 9.76
CA VAL A 17 -2.15 -6.04 9.10
C VAL A 17 -3.56 -5.66 9.54
N THR A 18 -3.66 -4.65 10.40
CA THR A 18 -4.91 -4.34 11.11
C THR A 18 -5.81 -3.36 10.38
N SER A 19 -5.27 -2.63 9.41
CA SER A 19 -5.99 -1.61 8.66
C SER A 19 -5.54 -1.51 7.21
N ILE A 20 -6.47 -1.09 6.34
CA ILE A 20 -6.20 -0.82 4.92
C ILE A 20 -5.10 0.23 4.72
N VAL A 21 -4.95 1.17 5.65
CA VAL A 21 -3.89 2.20 5.60
C VAL A 21 -2.50 1.65 5.94
N GLU A 22 -2.43 0.43 6.44
CA GLU A 22 -1.18 -0.29 6.71
C GLU A 22 -0.88 -1.33 5.62
N SER A 23 -1.81 -1.58 4.70
CA SER A 23 -1.76 -2.68 3.74
C SER A 23 -1.08 -2.31 2.42
N ASP A 24 0.00 -3.02 2.11
CA ASP A 24 0.61 -3.00 0.78
C ASP A 24 -0.30 -3.63 -0.28
N LEU A 25 -1.08 -4.65 0.08
CA LEU A 25 -2.01 -5.30 -0.82
C LEU A 25 -3.03 -4.30 -1.38
N TYR A 26 -3.66 -3.52 -0.49
CA TYR A 26 -4.62 -2.51 -0.91
C TYR A 26 -3.95 -1.30 -1.58
N LEU A 27 -2.73 -0.90 -1.19
CA LEU A 27 -1.99 0.13 -1.92
C LEU A 27 -1.76 -0.27 -3.38
N ARG A 28 -1.29 -1.50 -3.63
CA ARG A 28 -1.09 -2.04 -4.99
C ARG A 28 -2.39 -2.13 -5.76
N TYR A 29 -3.48 -2.52 -5.11
CA TYR A 29 -4.80 -2.52 -5.73
C TYR A 29 -5.26 -1.11 -6.14
N VAL A 30 -5.16 -0.14 -5.24
CA VAL A 30 -5.50 1.26 -5.52
C VAL A 30 -4.64 1.84 -6.66
N LEU A 31 -3.37 1.43 -6.75
CA LEU A 31 -2.45 1.81 -7.82
C LEU A 31 -2.73 1.12 -9.18
N GLY A 32 -3.66 0.16 -9.24
CA GLY A 32 -3.92 -0.66 -10.41
C GLY A 32 -2.83 -1.70 -10.72
N GLN A 33 -1.96 -2.01 -9.74
CA GLN A 33 -0.90 -3.02 -9.85
C GLN A 33 -1.39 -4.44 -9.50
N LEU A 34 -2.62 -4.55 -8.99
CA LEU A 34 -3.26 -5.80 -8.64
C LEU A 34 -4.72 -5.78 -9.08
N ASP A 35 -5.24 -6.90 -9.58
CA ASP A 35 -6.65 -7.04 -9.95
C ASP A 35 -7.52 -7.36 -8.73
N ALA A 36 -8.77 -6.87 -8.72
CA ALA A 36 -9.72 -7.12 -7.62
C ALA A 36 -9.93 -8.62 -7.36
N GLU A 37 -9.98 -9.41 -8.44
CA GLU A 37 -10.14 -10.87 -8.38
C GLU A 37 -8.98 -11.57 -7.68
N LYS A 38 -7.79 -10.94 -7.63
CA LYS A 38 -6.60 -11.52 -7.00
C LYS A 38 -6.42 -11.10 -5.55
N LEU A 39 -7.20 -10.14 -5.03
CA LEU A 39 -7.06 -9.64 -3.66
C LEU A 39 -7.11 -10.77 -2.62
N HIS A 40 -8.12 -11.64 -2.70
CA HIS A 40 -8.32 -12.72 -1.74
C HIS A 40 -7.31 -13.89 -1.86
N LEU A 41 -6.50 -13.90 -2.93
CA LEU A 41 -5.48 -14.93 -3.19
C LEU A 41 -4.06 -14.41 -2.98
N SER A 42 -3.90 -13.10 -2.92
CA SER A 42 -2.59 -12.45 -2.81
C SER A 42 -2.16 -12.39 -1.36
N PRO A 43 -0.85 -12.56 -1.07
CA PRO A 43 -0.35 -12.38 0.27
C PRO A 43 -0.47 -10.91 0.70
N GLU A 44 -0.60 -10.72 2.00
CA GLU A 44 -0.65 -9.41 2.63
C GLU A 44 0.72 -9.03 3.20
N ARG A 45 1.03 -7.73 3.19
CA ARG A 45 2.23 -7.15 3.80
C ARG A 45 1.91 -5.79 4.39
N HIS A 46 2.57 -5.41 5.49
CA HIS A 46 2.58 -4.00 5.87
C HIS A 46 3.28 -3.16 4.79
N LEU A 47 2.88 -1.90 4.65
CA LEU A 47 3.57 -0.93 3.81
C LEU A 47 5.08 -0.89 4.09
N ARG A 48 5.47 -0.92 5.37
CA ARG A 48 6.88 -0.90 5.79
C ARG A 48 7.63 -2.19 5.43
N CYS A 49 6.92 -3.31 5.33
CA CYS A 49 7.46 -4.59 4.90
C CYS A 49 7.68 -4.67 3.37
N ASN A 50 7.17 -3.68 2.61
CA ASN A 50 7.53 -3.47 1.20
C ASN A 50 8.18 -2.08 0.99
N PRO A 51 9.43 -1.89 1.46
CA PRO A 51 10.08 -0.58 1.45
C PRO A 51 10.37 -0.05 0.04
N VAL A 52 10.48 -0.94 -0.96
CA VAL A 52 10.71 -0.56 -2.36
C VAL A 52 9.55 0.28 -2.92
N LEU A 53 8.31 -0.02 -2.56
CA LEU A 53 7.14 0.78 -2.95
C LEU A 53 6.88 1.91 -1.95
N SER A 54 6.92 1.63 -0.65
CA SER A 54 6.50 2.59 0.36
C SER A 54 7.48 3.74 0.59
N GLN A 55 8.74 3.64 0.12
CA GLN A 55 9.67 4.78 0.11
C GLN A 55 9.15 5.99 -0.70
N TYR A 56 8.20 5.78 -1.61
CA TYR A 56 7.57 6.85 -2.41
C TYR A 56 6.36 7.49 -1.72
N ILE A 57 6.00 7.10 -0.50
CA ILE A 57 4.94 7.78 0.25
C ILE A 57 5.51 9.07 0.84
N ASP A 58 4.93 10.20 0.45
CA ASP A 58 5.14 11.54 1.00
C ASP A 58 3.81 12.04 1.59
N ASP A 59 3.62 11.73 2.87
CA ASP A 59 2.44 12.06 3.65
C ASP A 59 2.79 12.08 5.14
N GLU A 60 2.32 13.08 5.88
CA GLU A 60 2.66 13.30 7.30
C GLU A 60 2.24 12.13 8.21
N ARG A 61 1.30 11.29 7.77
CA ARG A 61 0.81 10.13 8.53
C ARG A 61 1.67 8.88 8.34
N PHE A 62 2.72 8.95 7.54
CA PHE A 62 3.58 7.81 7.23
C PHE A 62 5.03 8.12 7.60
N ASP A 63 5.62 7.36 8.52
CA ASP A 63 7.05 7.55 8.81
C ASP A 63 7.87 7.04 7.61
N PRO A 64 8.72 7.88 7.00
CA PRO A 64 9.48 7.51 5.81
C PRO A 64 10.34 6.26 6.05
N VAL A 65 10.37 5.38 5.05
CA VAL A 65 11.25 4.21 5.04
C VAL A 65 12.48 4.49 4.19
N THR A 66 13.60 3.86 4.57
CA THR A 66 14.84 3.90 3.80
C THR A 66 15.09 2.51 3.21
N VAL A 67 15.50 2.48 1.95
CA VAL A 67 15.96 1.26 1.27
C VAL A 67 17.48 1.33 1.20
N ASP A 68 18.18 0.25 1.56
CA ASP A 68 19.64 0.16 1.48
C ASP A 68 20.02 -0.82 0.35
N SER A 69 19.69 -0.45 -0.89
CA SER A 69 19.97 -1.22 -2.11
C SER A 69 19.89 -0.32 -3.35
N ASP A 70 20.17 -0.87 -4.53
CA ASP A 70 20.04 -0.16 -5.82
C ASP A 70 18.61 0.32 -6.13
N PHE A 71 17.61 -0.13 -5.37
CA PHE A 71 16.23 0.33 -5.46
C PHE A 71 15.93 1.57 -4.61
N ASP A 72 16.91 2.10 -3.88
CA ASP A 72 16.74 3.32 -3.08
C ASP A 72 16.44 4.52 -3.98
N LYS A 73 15.32 5.19 -3.74
CA LYS A 73 14.90 6.38 -4.49
C LYS A 73 15.95 7.47 -4.55
N ARG A 74 16.87 7.55 -3.58
CA ARG A 74 17.96 8.54 -3.53
C ARG A 74 19.01 8.35 -4.64
N VAL A 75 19.12 7.15 -5.21
CA VAL A 75 20.07 6.83 -6.29
C VAL A 75 19.42 6.76 -7.67
N LEU A 76 18.10 6.98 -7.76
CA LEU A 76 17.33 6.90 -9.00
C LEU A 76 17.16 8.27 -9.68
N ASP A 77 16.71 8.25 -10.94
CA ASP A 77 16.38 9.47 -11.68
C ASP A 77 15.33 10.33 -10.96
N ALA A 78 15.62 11.62 -10.79
CA ALA A 78 14.78 12.54 -10.03
C ALA A 78 13.38 12.73 -10.62
N THR A 79 13.25 12.66 -11.95
CA THR A 79 11.95 12.79 -12.62
C THR A 79 11.09 11.57 -12.34
N PHE A 80 11.67 10.38 -12.46
CA PHE A 80 11.02 9.13 -12.08
C PHE A 80 10.60 9.14 -10.60
N VAL A 81 11.50 9.54 -9.70
CA VAL A 81 11.21 9.62 -8.25
C VAL A 81 10.07 10.57 -7.96
N SER A 82 10.03 11.75 -8.60
CA SER A 82 8.93 12.70 -8.44
C SER A 82 7.59 12.11 -8.90
N GLN A 83 7.56 11.46 -10.06
CA GLN A 83 6.34 10.85 -10.60
C GLN A 83 5.83 9.69 -9.72
N GLN A 84 6.73 8.81 -9.27
CA GLN A 84 6.36 7.74 -8.35
C GLN A 84 5.89 8.28 -7.02
N THR A 85 6.57 9.30 -6.48
CA THR A 85 6.19 9.91 -5.20
C THR A 85 4.79 10.51 -5.25
N GLU A 86 4.47 11.26 -6.31
CA GLU A 86 3.12 11.79 -6.51
C GLU A 86 2.07 10.67 -6.61
N ARG A 87 2.31 9.69 -7.47
CA ARG A 87 1.37 8.58 -7.72
C ARG A 87 1.11 7.76 -6.45
N VAL A 88 2.17 7.34 -5.76
CA VAL A 88 2.08 6.49 -4.56
C VAL A 88 1.48 7.27 -3.38
N SER A 89 1.82 8.55 -3.23
CA SER A 89 1.22 9.39 -2.18
C SER A 89 -0.28 9.63 -2.41
N ARG A 90 -0.72 9.85 -3.66
CA ARG A 90 -2.14 9.92 -4.00
C ARG A 90 -2.88 8.63 -3.65
N ALA A 91 -2.30 7.47 -3.96
CA ALA A 91 -2.88 6.18 -3.63
C ALA A 91 -2.95 5.96 -2.10
N TYR A 92 -1.90 6.32 -1.36
CA TYR A 92 -1.90 6.24 0.11
C TYR A 92 -3.00 7.12 0.73
N ARG A 93 -3.18 8.35 0.25
CA ARG A 93 -4.28 9.23 0.70
C ARG A 93 -5.65 8.64 0.37
N ARG A 94 -5.78 7.92 -0.75
CA ARG A 94 -7.01 7.21 -1.10
C ARG A 94 -7.34 6.10 -0.10
N LEU A 95 -6.35 5.35 0.41
CA LEU A 95 -6.57 4.37 1.48
C LEU A 95 -7.18 5.04 2.73
N TRP A 96 -6.68 6.22 3.11
CA TRP A 96 -7.24 6.99 4.21
C TRP A 96 -8.67 7.47 3.94
N GLN A 97 -8.97 7.95 2.72
CA GLN A 97 -10.34 8.32 2.35
C GLN A 97 -11.30 7.15 2.48
N ILE A 98 -10.88 5.95 2.05
CA ILE A 98 -11.68 4.73 2.17
C ILE A 98 -11.87 4.35 3.63
N ALA A 99 -10.78 4.33 4.42
CA ALA A 99 -10.81 3.95 5.84
C ALA A 99 -11.68 4.89 6.70
N GLN A 100 -11.76 6.17 6.36
CA GLN A 100 -12.51 7.19 7.10
C GLN A 100 -13.90 7.45 6.54
N SER A 101 -14.32 6.76 5.48
CA SER A 101 -15.61 6.99 4.86
C SER A 101 -16.76 6.54 5.76
N GLU A 102 -17.72 7.42 6.03
CA GLU A 102 -18.93 7.09 6.80
C GLU A 102 -19.84 6.13 6.04
N THR A 103 -19.80 6.17 4.71
CA THR A 103 -20.52 5.25 3.82
C THR A 103 -19.55 4.23 3.22
N PRO A 104 -19.93 2.95 3.10
CA PRO A 104 -19.11 1.96 2.42
C PRO A 104 -18.86 2.37 0.96
N ILE A 105 -17.59 2.52 0.60
CA ILE A 105 -17.16 2.72 -0.80
C ILE A 105 -17.11 1.35 -1.48
N SER A 106 -17.62 1.24 -2.70
CA SER A 106 -17.52 -0.01 -3.46
C SER A 106 -16.06 -0.35 -3.73
N LEU A 107 -15.70 -1.64 -3.64
CA LEU A 107 -14.35 -2.10 -3.95
C LEU A 107 -13.90 -1.66 -5.35
N LEU A 108 -14.83 -1.62 -6.31
CA LEU A 108 -14.58 -1.18 -7.69
C LEU A 108 -14.19 0.31 -7.80
N GLU A 109 -14.47 1.11 -6.78
CA GLU A 109 -14.16 2.55 -6.72
C GLU A 109 -12.86 2.82 -5.95
N TYR A 110 -12.13 1.80 -5.50
CA TYR A 110 -10.87 1.99 -4.78
C TYR A 110 -9.74 2.50 -5.67
N PRO A 111 -9.53 1.96 -6.89
CA PRO A 111 -8.45 2.40 -7.77
C PRO A 111 -8.49 3.89 -8.08
N ILE A 112 -7.32 4.52 -8.16
CA ILE A 112 -7.17 5.87 -8.68
C ILE A 112 -6.90 5.82 -10.18
N ASP A 113 -7.48 6.75 -10.93
CA ASP A 113 -7.17 6.91 -12.35
C ASP A 113 -5.66 7.18 -12.54
N SER A 114 -5.07 6.49 -13.51
CA SER A 114 -3.65 6.55 -13.88
C SER A 114 -3.24 7.89 -14.46
#